data_AF-A0A973FSQ8-F1
#
_entry.id   AF-A0A973FSQ8-F1
#
_cell.length_a   1.000
_cell.length_b   1.000
_cell.length_c   1.000
_cell.angle_alpha   90.00
_cell.angle_beta   90.00
_cell.angle_gamma   90.00
#
_symmetry.space_group_name_H-M   'P 1'
#
loop_
_entity.id
_entity.type
_entity.pdbx_description
1 polymer ?
#
loop_
_entity_poly.entity_id
_entity_poly.type
_entity_poly.pdbx_seq_one_letter_code
_entity_poly.pdbx_strand_id
1 'polypeptide(L)'
;VVTQATYAIGSAGSVTLDRAGGQLQIVSAVPSSGWTVAKAESEGPLAIKVTLRSSTTQVEFRGDTLVRLAAELPKGQYAWWSNRSDDSQAMLTRAVDLRGLTKATLTFETWYEIENDYDYAFITVSTDGGKSWDTLPGSLTTTDDPQGVNYGHGITGISGRPGAKLEDGHRGRWVSEQMDLSPYASQQILLRFWQITDQGFNAPGMLIDNIAIPELGFSDNVEEGAGDWQAEGFVRVDGTLSQQWDLRLVITGADGATRVVPLSADGSGRAVGQLAADEQAVLVVLGATLHTTEPANYSVSTN
;
A
#
# COMPACT_ATOMS: atom_id res chain seq x y z
N VAL A 1 6.37 -36.92 -54.99
CA VAL A 1 5.72 -35.69 -54.47
C VAL A 1 6.00 -35.67 -52.98
N VAL A 2 6.48 -34.55 -52.42
CA VAL A 2 6.69 -34.47 -50.96
C VAL A 2 5.32 -34.54 -50.31
N THR A 3 5.04 -35.63 -49.59
CA THR A 3 3.74 -35.88 -48.95
C THR A 3 3.75 -35.53 -47.46
N GLN A 4 4.91 -35.09 -46.94
CA GLN A 4 5.09 -34.72 -45.55
C GLN A 4 4.94 -33.21 -45.29
N ALA A 5 4.27 -32.86 -44.19
CA ALA A 5 4.13 -31.50 -43.71
C ALA A 5 4.29 -31.44 -42.19
N THR A 6 5.00 -30.43 -41.69
CA THR A 6 5.21 -30.19 -40.26
C THR A 6 4.33 -29.05 -39.77
N TYR A 7 3.67 -29.25 -38.64
CA TYR A 7 2.74 -28.33 -38.01
C TYR A 7 3.21 -28.01 -36.60
N ALA A 8 3.15 -26.73 -36.20
CA ALA A 8 3.41 -26.31 -34.83
C ALA A 8 2.19 -26.61 -33.93
N ILE A 9 2.45 -27.10 -32.71
CA ILE A 9 1.45 -27.32 -31.67
C ILE A 9 1.65 -26.25 -30.59
N GLY A 10 1.33 -24.99 -30.93
CA GLY A 10 1.57 -23.85 -30.05
C GLY A 10 3.04 -23.77 -29.59
N SER A 11 3.26 -23.55 -28.29
CA SER A 11 4.60 -23.61 -27.67
C SER A 11 5.06 -25.03 -27.32
N ALA A 12 4.17 -26.03 -27.38
CA ALA A 12 4.43 -27.36 -26.87
C ALA A 12 5.35 -28.22 -27.76
N GLY A 13 5.42 -27.92 -29.05
CA GLY A 13 6.29 -28.64 -29.99
C GLY A 13 5.79 -28.62 -31.41
N SER A 14 6.17 -29.62 -32.20
CA SER A 14 5.72 -29.79 -33.58
C SER A 14 5.38 -31.24 -33.90
N VAL A 15 4.55 -31.45 -34.93
CA VAL A 15 4.22 -32.77 -35.47
C VAL A 15 4.44 -32.78 -36.98
N THR A 16 5.11 -33.80 -37.49
CA THR A 16 5.24 -34.06 -38.92
C THR A 16 4.27 -35.15 -39.31
N LEU A 17 3.44 -34.88 -40.33
CA LEU A 17 2.44 -35.78 -40.85
C LEU A 17 2.77 -36.16 -42.29
N ASP A 18 2.42 -37.37 -42.68
CA ASP A 18 2.47 -37.85 -44.07
C ASP A 18 1.07 -38.27 -44.53
N ARG A 19 0.83 -38.21 -45.84
CA ARG A 19 -0.37 -38.76 -46.45
C ARG A 19 0.01 -39.82 -47.49
N ALA A 20 -0.17 -41.09 -47.12
CA ALA A 20 0.08 -42.24 -47.98
C ALA A 20 -1.18 -43.12 -48.06
N GLY A 21 -1.54 -43.57 -49.27
CA GLY A 21 -2.65 -44.53 -49.46
C GLY A 21 -4.04 -44.04 -49.00
N GLY A 22 -4.27 -42.72 -48.97
CA GLY A 22 -5.51 -42.14 -48.46
C GLY A 22 -5.59 -42.06 -46.94
N GLN A 23 -4.52 -42.44 -46.23
CA GLN A 23 -4.41 -42.37 -44.78
C GLN A 23 -3.49 -41.23 -44.33
N LEU A 24 -3.84 -40.59 -43.21
CA LEU A 24 -3.00 -39.63 -42.51
C LEU A 24 -2.13 -40.37 -41.49
N GLN A 25 -0.82 -40.21 -41.55
CA GLN A 25 0.14 -40.89 -40.67
C GLN A 25 1.00 -39.87 -39.91
N ILE A 26 1.29 -40.14 -38.64
CA ILE A 26 2.24 -39.36 -37.84
C ILE A 26 3.66 -39.88 -38.15
N VAL A 27 4.50 -39.02 -38.72
CA VAL A 27 5.92 -39.32 -39.00
C VAL A 27 6.75 -39.06 -37.76
N SER A 28 6.52 -37.93 -37.08
CA SER A 28 7.20 -37.58 -35.84
C SER A 28 6.37 -36.60 -35.02
N ALA A 29 6.50 -36.67 -33.70
CA ALA A 29 6.07 -35.63 -32.77
C ALA A 29 7.29 -35.21 -31.96
N VAL A 30 7.74 -33.97 -32.13
CA VAL A 30 8.94 -33.43 -31.49
C VAL A 30 8.49 -32.40 -30.45
N PRO A 31 8.50 -32.75 -29.15
CA PRO A 31 8.15 -31.81 -28.10
C PRO A 31 9.23 -30.73 -27.96
N SER A 32 8.81 -29.51 -27.63
CA SER A 32 9.69 -28.46 -27.14
C SER A 32 10.25 -28.85 -25.75
N SER A 33 11.33 -28.19 -25.31
CA SER A 33 11.88 -28.38 -23.96
C SER A 33 10.80 -28.20 -22.88
N GLY A 34 10.71 -29.14 -21.93
CA GLY A 34 9.68 -29.14 -20.88
C GLY A 34 8.36 -29.82 -21.27
N TRP A 35 8.25 -30.35 -22.50
CA TRP A 35 7.09 -31.11 -22.97
C TRP A 35 7.48 -32.56 -23.28
N THR A 36 6.51 -33.45 -23.16
CA THR A 36 6.64 -34.87 -23.51
C THR A 36 5.47 -35.29 -24.38
N VAL A 37 5.70 -36.26 -25.27
CA VAL A 37 4.63 -36.84 -26.08
C VAL A 37 3.84 -37.80 -25.20
N ALA A 38 2.64 -37.42 -24.80
CA ALA A 38 1.75 -38.25 -24.00
C ALA A 38 0.90 -39.19 -24.85
N LYS A 39 0.59 -38.79 -26.09
CA LYS A 39 -0.17 -39.59 -27.05
C LYS A 39 0.21 -39.18 -28.48
N ALA A 40 0.36 -40.14 -29.38
CA ALA A 40 0.56 -39.91 -30.81
C ALA A 40 0.04 -41.12 -31.59
N GLU A 41 -1.23 -41.10 -32.00
CA GLU A 41 -1.85 -42.22 -32.71
C GLU A 41 -2.82 -41.78 -33.82
N SER A 42 -3.15 -42.72 -34.71
CA SER A 42 -4.18 -42.58 -35.73
C SER A 42 -5.54 -43.00 -35.16
N GLU A 43 -6.54 -42.13 -35.21
CA GLU A 43 -7.92 -42.40 -34.79
C GLU A 43 -8.84 -42.75 -35.99
N GLY A 44 -8.31 -42.72 -37.21
CA GLY A 44 -8.98 -43.18 -38.42
C GLY A 44 -8.20 -42.77 -39.67
N PRO A 45 -8.68 -43.09 -40.88
CA PRO A 45 -7.96 -42.79 -42.13
C PRO A 45 -7.60 -41.31 -42.31
N LEU A 46 -8.37 -40.38 -41.74
CA LEU A 46 -8.15 -38.94 -41.87
C LEU A 46 -8.05 -38.23 -40.51
N ALA A 47 -7.90 -38.98 -39.41
CA ALA A 47 -7.91 -38.44 -38.06
C ALA A 47 -6.72 -38.98 -37.28
N ILE A 48 -5.99 -38.07 -36.64
CA ILE A 48 -4.89 -38.38 -35.74
C ILE A 48 -5.06 -37.60 -34.44
N LYS A 49 -4.51 -38.12 -33.35
CA LYS A 49 -4.45 -37.43 -32.06
C LYS A 49 -3.02 -37.41 -31.55
N VAL A 50 -2.47 -36.21 -31.47
CA VAL A 50 -1.20 -35.93 -30.79
C VAL A 50 -1.49 -35.10 -29.55
N THR A 51 -1.03 -35.57 -28.40
CA THR A 51 -1.14 -34.89 -27.11
C THR A 51 0.26 -34.72 -26.56
N LEU A 52 0.67 -33.48 -26.39
CA LEU A 52 1.87 -33.12 -25.65
C LEU A 52 1.45 -32.74 -24.24
N ARG A 53 2.18 -33.24 -23.24
CA ARG A 53 1.98 -32.85 -21.83
C ARG A 53 3.21 -32.13 -21.34
N SER A 54 3.01 -30.99 -20.70
CA SER A 54 4.09 -30.32 -19.98
C SER A 54 4.53 -31.23 -18.84
N SER A 55 5.84 -31.43 -18.69
CA SER A 55 6.42 -32.13 -17.54
C SER A 55 6.55 -31.21 -16.33
N THR A 56 6.24 -29.92 -16.49
CA THR A 56 6.33 -28.92 -15.44
C THR A 56 5.17 -27.92 -15.51
N THR A 57 4.59 -27.56 -14.37
CA THR A 57 3.66 -26.42 -14.28
C THR A 57 4.42 -25.19 -13.80
N GLN A 58 4.31 -24.09 -14.55
CA GLN A 58 4.81 -22.80 -14.10
C GLN A 58 3.75 -22.15 -13.22
N VAL A 59 4.16 -21.63 -12.06
CA VAL A 59 3.34 -20.77 -11.22
C VAL A 59 3.85 -19.35 -11.41
N GLU A 60 3.03 -18.46 -11.95
CA GLU A 60 3.37 -17.04 -12.09
C GLU A 60 2.58 -16.21 -11.09
N PHE A 61 3.31 -15.41 -10.32
CA PHE A 61 2.77 -14.39 -9.43
C PHE A 61 2.99 -13.01 -10.06
N ARG A 62 1.99 -12.15 -9.96
CA ARG A 62 2.10 -10.71 -10.25
C ARG A 62 1.43 -9.92 -9.15
N GLY A 63 2.18 -9.07 -8.47
CA GLY A 63 1.70 -8.17 -7.43
C GLY A 63 1.92 -6.72 -7.79
N ASP A 64 1.19 -5.82 -7.13
CA ASP A 64 1.44 -4.38 -7.21
C ASP A 64 2.89 -4.06 -6.77
N THR A 65 3.49 -3.04 -7.38
CA THR A 65 4.84 -2.55 -7.03
C THR A 65 4.79 -1.38 -6.04
N LEU A 66 3.62 -0.79 -5.84
CA LEU A 66 3.35 0.28 -4.88
C LEU A 66 2.13 -0.09 -4.05
N VAL A 67 2.11 0.37 -2.81
CA VAL A 67 0.96 0.26 -1.92
C VAL A 67 0.68 1.63 -1.31
N ARG A 68 -0.58 1.90 -0.97
CA ARG A 68 -0.92 3.15 -0.29
C ARG A 68 -0.44 3.11 1.16
N LEU A 69 -0.11 4.29 1.66
CA LEU A 69 0.27 4.50 3.05
C LEU A 69 -0.96 4.64 3.97
N ALA A 70 -2.04 5.22 3.43
CA ALA A 70 -3.31 5.46 4.10
C ALA A 70 -4.50 5.27 3.13
N ALA A 71 -5.74 5.33 3.63
CA ALA A 71 -6.95 5.19 2.80
C ALA A 71 -6.97 6.20 1.64
N GLU A 72 -6.51 7.41 1.94
CA GLU A 72 -6.53 8.57 1.07
C GLU A 72 -5.12 8.98 0.66
N LEU A 73 -5.00 9.58 -0.52
CA LEU A 73 -3.78 10.21 -1.00
C LEU A 73 -3.73 11.69 -0.57
N PRO A 74 -2.54 12.33 -0.62
CA PRO A 74 -2.40 13.78 -0.46
C PRO A 74 -3.34 14.61 -1.34
N LYS A 75 -3.62 15.86 -0.94
CA LYS A 75 -4.39 16.83 -1.73
C LYS A 75 -3.47 17.53 -2.73
N GLY A 76 -2.91 16.74 -3.63
CA GLY A 76 -1.85 17.16 -4.52
C GLY A 76 -0.92 15.99 -4.78
N GLN A 77 0.38 16.24 -4.75
CA GLN A 77 1.38 15.18 -4.75
C GLN A 77 1.88 14.89 -3.34
N TYR A 78 1.93 15.85 -2.42
CA TYR A 78 2.55 15.63 -1.10
C TYR A 78 1.69 16.14 0.05
N ALA A 79 1.79 15.45 1.20
CA ALA A 79 1.22 15.89 2.45
C ALA A 79 2.19 15.58 3.60
N TRP A 80 1.98 16.21 4.76
CA TRP A 80 2.64 15.84 5.99
C TRP A 80 1.93 14.66 6.63
N TRP A 81 2.66 13.61 6.97
CA TRP A 81 2.12 12.42 7.62
C TRP A 81 2.74 12.22 9.00
N SER A 82 1.92 11.94 10.02
CA SER A 82 2.40 11.72 11.40
C SER A 82 3.10 10.40 11.63
N ASN A 83 3.20 9.55 10.60
CA ASN A 83 3.67 8.17 10.68
C ASN A 83 2.66 7.21 11.34
N ARG A 84 2.87 5.91 11.12
CA ARG A 84 2.22 4.81 11.82
C ARG A 84 3.23 4.25 12.83
N SER A 85 2.98 4.45 14.11
CA SER A 85 3.87 3.99 15.18
C SER A 85 3.14 3.82 16.51
N ASP A 86 3.63 2.90 17.34
CA ASP A 86 3.27 2.76 18.75
C ASP A 86 4.31 3.50 19.62
N ASP A 87 3.94 3.86 20.85
CA ASP A 87 4.78 4.51 21.87
C ASP A 87 5.61 5.67 21.29
N SER A 88 4.92 6.56 20.58
CA SER A 88 5.57 7.57 19.73
C SER A 88 5.02 8.97 19.92
N GLN A 89 5.86 9.94 19.58
CA GLN A 89 5.48 11.35 19.49
C GLN A 89 6.01 11.91 18.18
N ALA A 90 5.11 12.33 17.31
CA ALA A 90 5.43 13.01 16.06
C ALA A 90 5.07 14.49 16.21
N MET A 91 5.98 15.40 15.86
CA MET A 91 5.80 16.84 15.93
C MET A 91 6.15 17.50 14.59
N LEU A 92 5.42 18.56 14.25
CA LEU A 92 5.64 19.40 13.08
C LEU A 92 5.47 20.86 13.51
N THR A 93 6.58 21.57 13.68
CA THR A 93 6.59 22.91 14.30
C THR A 93 7.05 23.98 13.31
N ARG A 94 6.42 25.15 13.33
CA ARG A 94 6.82 26.33 12.54
C ARG A 94 6.70 27.61 13.37
N ALA A 95 7.67 28.51 13.22
CA ALA A 95 7.55 29.86 13.76
C ALA A 95 6.65 30.73 12.87
N VAL A 96 5.73 31.47 13.48
CA VAL A 96 4.79 32.35 12.79
C VAL A 96 4.85 33.74 13.43
N ASP A 97 5.00 34.78 12.61
CA ASP A 97 5.04 36.17 13.08
C ASP A 97 3.68 36.84 12.88
N LEU A 98 2.95 37.08 13.97
CA LEU A 98 1.64 37.73 13.96
C LEU A 98 1.73 39.21 14.40
N ARG A 99 2.94 39.81 14.50
CA ARG A 99 3.16 41.18 15.03
C ARG A 99 2.49 42.31 14.25
N GLY A 100 1.97 42.05 13.06
CA GLY A 100 1.21 43.03 12.26
C GLY A 100 -0.32 42.85 12.30
N LEU A 101 -0.81 41.83 13.01
CA LEU A 101 -2.20 41.40 12.94
C LEU A 101 -2.94 41.68 14.26
N THR A 102 -4.25 41.95 14.13
CA THR A 102 -5.19 42.04 15.26
C THR A 102 -6.14 40.86 15.31
N LYS A 103 -6.19 40.06 14.24
CA LYS A 103 -6.90 38.79 14.11
C LYS A 103 -6.07 37.86 13.24
N ALA A 104 -6.10 36.59 13.56
CA ALA A 104 -5.44 35.57 12.77
C ALA A 104 -6.22 34.27 12.90
N THR A 105 -6.29 33.53 11.80
CA THR A 105 -6.99 32.26 11.75
C THR A 105 -6.08 31.21 11.13
N LEU A 106 -5.92 30.06 11.77
CA LEU A 106 -5.32 28.89 11.15
C LEU A 106 -6.39 28.12 10.39
N THR A 107 -6.13 27.80 9.13
CA THR A 107 -6.92 26.84 8.36
C THR A 107 -6.03 25.75 7.81
N PHE A 108 -6.50 24.51 7.77
CA PHE A 108 -5.80 23.39 7.15
C PHE A 108 -6.80 22.32 6.73
N GLU A 109 -6.38 21.43 5.83
CA GLU A 109 -7.07 20.19 5.56
C GLU A 109 -6.37 19.05 6.28
N THR A 110 -7.15 18.09 6.77
CA THR A 110 -6.61 16.88 7.38
C THR A 110 -7.44 15.66 7.05
N TRP A 111 -6.76 14.53 6.91
CA TRP A 111 -7.32 13.19 6.99
C TRP A 111 -6.70 12.52 8.20
N TYR A 112 -7.48 11.79 8.99
CA TYR A 112 -6.93 11.01 10.10
C TYR A 112 -7.77 9.77 10.40
N GLU A 113 -7.05 8.74 10.83
CA GLU A 113 -7.50 7.49 11.41
C GLU A 113 -6.57 7.24 12.62
N ILE A 114 -7.07 7.54 13.82
CA ILE A 114 -6.34 7.52 15.09
C ILE A 114 -7.14 6.64 16.08
N GLU A 115 -6.47 5.85 16.94
CA GLU A 115 -7.16 5.02 17.92
C GLU A 115 -8.05 5.86 18.83
N ASN A 116 -9.35 5.57 18.84
CA ASN A 116 -10.34 6.34 19.57
C ASN A 116 -10.03 6.38 21.07
N ASP A 117 -9.86 7.59 21.60
CA ASP A 117 -9.72 7.92 23.01
C ASP A 117 -8.42 7.44 23.70
N TYR A 118 -7.53 6.76 22.98
CA TYR A 118 -6.19 6.35 23.47
C TYR A 118 -5.10 7.20 22.81
N ASP A 119 -5.19 7.35 21.49
CA ASP A 119 -4.27 8.16 20.72
C ASP A 119 -4.89 9.52 20.42
N TYR A 120 -4.06 10.56 20.41
CA TYR A 120 -4.51 11.92 20.14
C TYR A 120 -3.52 12.69 19.27
N ALA A 121 -4.06 13.47 18.34
CA ALA A 121 -3.37 14.58 17.73
C ALA A 121 -3.81 15.91 18.35
N PHE A 122 -2.93 16.92 18.32
CA PHE A 122 -3.19 18.24 18.86
C PHE A 122 -2.58 19.29 17.97
N ILE A 123 -3.24 20.44 17.94
CA ILE A 123 -2.68 21.68 17.41
C ILE A 123 -2.39 22.56 18.61
N THR A 124 -1.16 23.02 18.72
CA THR A 124 -0.69 23.77 19.89
C THR A 124 0.07 25.03 19.50
N VAL A 125 0.01 26.01 20.39
CA VAL A 125 0.71 27.29 20.24
C VAL A 125 1.60 27.54 21.45
N SER A 126 2.81 28.03 21.20
CA SER A 126 3.70 28.54 22.23
C SER A 126 4.07 29.99 21.98
N THR A 127 4.05 30.80 23.05
CA THR A 127 4.43 32.22 23.04
C THR A 127 5.74 32.49 23.78
N ASP A 128 6.35 31.47 24.39
CA ASP A 128 7.53 31.58 25.26
C ASP A 128 8.76 30.82 24.75
N GLY A 129 8.77 30.55 23.44
CA GLY A 129 9.86 29.84 22.77
C GLY A 129 9.82 28.32 22.97
N GLY A 130 8.63 27.76 23.19
CA GLY A 130 8.39 26.32 23.28
C GLY A 130 8.49 25.73 24.68
N LYS A 131 8.50 26.56 25.75
CA LYS A 131 8.57 26.07 27.13
C LYS A 131 7.19 25.65 27.64
N SER A 132 6.13 26.35 27.23
CA SER A 132 4.74 25.92 27.42
C SER A 132 3.96 25.97 26.10
N TRP A 133 2.91 25.16 26.03
CA TRP A 133 2.07 24.98 24.85
C TRP A 133 0.60 24.96 25.25
N ASP A 134 -0.21 25.78 24.58
CA ASP A 134 -1.67 25.78 24.71
C ASP A 134 -2.28 24.93 23.59
N THR A 135 -3.23 24.06 23.90
CA THR A 135 -4.00 23.31 22.90
C THR A 135 -5.12 24.18 22.33
N LEU A 136 -5.27 24.18 21.01
CA LEU A 136 -6.27 25.00 20.32
C LEU A 136 -7.60 24.26 20.19
N PRO A 137 -8.74 24.88 20.57
CA PRO A 137 -10.05 24.35 20.26
C PRO A 137 -10.34 24.45 18.75
N GLY A 138 -10.96 23.41 18.20
CA GLY A 138 -11.43 23.35 16.82
C GLY A 138 -12.68 22.49 16.69
N SER A 139 -13.24 22.45 15.48
CA SER A 139 -14.46 21.68 15.19
C SER A 139 -14.26 20.16 15.25
N LEU A 140 -13.01 19.70 15.11
CA LEU A 140 -12.60 18.29 15.15
C LEU A 140 -12.10 17.85 16.54
N THR A 141 -12.01 18.78 17.50
CA THR A 141 -11.40 18.53 18.81
C THR A 141 -12.42 18.07 19.86
N THR A 142 -11.95 17.30 20.85
CA THR A 142 -12.71 16.92 22.04
C THR A 142 -11.93 17.23 23.32
N THR A 143 -12.66 17.47 24.41
CA THR A 143 -12.12 17.54 25.77
C THR A 143 -12.42 16.27 26.57
N ASP A 144 -13.07 15.28 25.96
CA ASP A 144 -13.31 14.00 26.59
C ASP A 144 -11.98 13.27 26.79
N ASP A 145 -11.75 12.81 28.01
CA ASP A 145 -10.50 12.19 28.43
C ASP A 145 -10.76 10.92 29.25
N PRO A 146 -11.35 9.87 28.64
CA PRO A 146 -11.69 8.66 29.37
C PRO A 146 -10.45 7.87 29.80
N GLN A 147 -9.29 8.07 29.14
CA GLN A 147 -8.04 7.37 29.43
C GLN A 147 -7.01 8.21 30.19
N GLY A 148 -7.25 9.51 30.42
CA GLY A 148 -6.31 10.38 31.14
C GLY A 148 -5.12 10.86 30.30
N VAL A 149 -5.24 10.85 28.97
CA VAL A 149 -4.17 11.13 27.99
C VAL A 149 -4.55 12.22 26.98
N ASN A 150 -5.76 12.78 27.06
CA ASN A 150 -6.13 13.97 26.32
C ASN A 150 -5.65 15.23 27.07
N TYR A 151 -4.62 15.89 26.55
CA TYR A 151 -4.07 17.13 27.12
C TYR A 151 -4.94 18.39 26.85
N GLY A 152 -6.20 18.19 26.47
CA GLY A 152 -7.17 19.22 26.13
C GLY A 152 -7.26 19.44 24.62
N HIS A 153 -8.49 19.59 24.11
CA HIS A 153 -8.77 19.83 22.69
C HIS A 153 -8.05 18.85 21.74
N GLY A 154 -7.93 17.59 22.13
CA GLY A 154 -7.35 16.54 21.30
C GLY A 154 -8.25 16.12 20.14
N ILE A 155 -7.63 15.65 19.06
CA ILE A 155 -8.27 15.03 17.90
C ILE A 155 -8.04 13.52 17.99
N THR A 156 -9.11 12.74 17.94
CA THR A 156 -9.06 11.27 18.00
C THR A 156 -10.14 10.65 17.11
N GLY A 157 -9.99 9.38 16.78
CA GLY A 157 -10.94 8.63 15.95
C GLY A 157 -10.77 8.87 14.45
N ILE A 158 -11.90 9.08 13.75
CA ILE A 158 -11.94 9.05 12.27
C ILE A 158 -12.43 10.38 11.70
N SER A 159 -11.56 11.00 10.88
CA SER A 159 -11.86 12.22 10.12
C SER A 159 -13.14 12.11 9.29
N GLY A 160 -14.01 13.12 9.42
CA GLY A 160 -15.26 13.21 8.67
C GLY A 160 -16.33 12.19 9.06
N ARG A 161 -16.11 11.41 10.13
CA ARG A 161 -17.08 10.46 10.72
C ARG A 161 -17.07 10.52 12.27
N PRO A 162 -17.56 11.61 12.89
CA PRO A 162 -17.60 11.73 14.35
C PRO A 162 -18.32 10.53 15.01
N GLY A 163 -17.70 9.97 16.05
CA GLY A 163 -18.23 8.81 16.78
C GLY A 163 -18.06 7.46 16.08
N ALA A 164 -17.53 7.42 14.85
CA ALA A 164 -17.14 6.17 14.22
C ALA A 164 -15.85 5.63 14.84
N LYS A 165 -15.73 4.31 14.79
CA LYS A 165 -14.59 3.57 15.33
C LYS A 165 -13.85 2.82 14.24
N LEU A 166 -12.53 2.71 14.40
CA LEU A 166 -11.68 2.00 13.43
C LEU A 166 -11.97 0.50 13.45
N GLU A 167 -12.28 -0.08 14.61
CA GLU A 167 -12.60 -1.51 14.72
C GLU A 167 -13.84 -1.93 13.91
N ASP A 168 -14.75 -0.99 13.60
CA ASP A 168 -15.96 -1.24 12.81
C ASP A 168 -15.70 -1.16 11.29
N GLY A 169 -14.44 -0.99 10.87
CA GLY A 169 -14.04 -0.92 9.47
C GLY A 169 -14.39 0.41 8.79
N HIS A 170 -14.68 1.45 9.56
CA HIS A 170 -14.90 2.79 9.02
C HIS A 170 -13.58 3.42 8.55
N ARG A 171 -13.66 4.21 7.47
CA ARG A 171 -12.51 4.91 6.88
C ARG A 171 -12.68 6.42 6.94
N GLY A 172 -11.58 7.12 7.17
CA GLY A 172 -11.51 8.58 7.18
C GLY A 172 -11.68 9.20 5.80
N ARG A 173 -11.98 10.49 5.77
CA ARG A 173 -11.98 11.32 4.56
C ARG A 173 -11.38 12.68 4.89
N TRP A 174 -10.79 13.33 3.89
CA TRP A 174 -10.32 14.70 4.05
C TRP A 174 -11.43 15.63 4.54
N VAL A 175 -11.12 16.38 5.59
CA VAL A 175 -11.96 17.44 6.17
C VAL A 175 -11.14 18.70 6.33
N SER A 176 -11.82 19.85 6.39
CA SER A 176 -11.18 21.13 6.69
C SER A 176 -11.37 21.48 8.16
N GLU A 177 -10.38 22.14 8.74
CA GLU A 177 -10.42 22.66 10.10
C GLU A 177 -10.07 24.15 10.12
N GLN A 178 -10.63 24.86 11.09
CA GLN A 178 -10.36 26.26 11.36
C GLN A 178 -10.17 26.48 12.87
N MET A 179 -9.08 27.15 13.25
CA MET A 179 -8.77 27.45 14.64
C MET A 179 -8.42 28.93 14.81
N ASP A 180 -8.93 29.54 15.88
CA ASP A 180 -8.69 30.96 16.18
C ASP A 180 -7.29 31.17 16.75
N LEU A 181 -6.48 31.98 16.07
CA LEU A 181 -5.17 32.43 16.53
C LEU A 181 -5.20 33.88 17.03
N SER A 182 -6.34 34.56 17.01
CA SER A 182 -6.49 35.95 17.45
C SER A 182 -6.03 36.21 18.88
N PRO A 183 -6.18 35.29 19.86
CA PRO A 183 -5.60 35.46 21.20
C PRO A 183 -4.07 35.64 21.19
N TYR A 184 -3.41 35.17 20.13
CA TYR A 184 -1.97 35.24 19.95
C TYR A 184 -1.52 36.29 18.93
N ALA A 185 -2.42 37.17 18.49
CA ALA A 185 -2.09 38.25 17.57
C ALA A 185 -1.11 39.26 18.19
N SER A 186 -0.45 40.08 17.36
CA SER A 186 0.53 41.10 17.78
C SER A 186 1.82 40.57 18.44
N GLN A 187 2.12 39.28 18.30
CA GLN A 187 3.36 38.65 18.78
C GLN A 187 3.85 37.56 17.83
N GLN A 188 5.04 37.02 18.08
CA GLN A 188 5.55 35.84 17.39
C GLN A 188 5.17 34.59 18.18
N ILE A 189 4.79 33.51 17.48
CA ILE A 189 4.44 32.23 18.08
C ILE A 189 5.23 31.09 17.46
N LEU A 190 5.27 29.95 18.16
CA LEU A 190 5.47 28.65 17.54
C LEU A 190 4.11 27.97 17.39
N LEU A 191 3.79 27.52 16.18
CA LEU A 191 2.65 26.67 15.87
C LEU A 191 3.14 25.24 15.72
N ARG A 192 2.46 24.27 16.35
CA ARG A 192 2.83 22.86 16.28
C ARG A 192 1.61 21.98 16.06
N PHE A 193 1.69 21.12 15.03
CA PHE A 193 0.89 19.90 14.96
C PHE A 193 1.68 18.79 15.64
N TRP A 194 1.04 17.98 16.46
CA TRP A 194 1.69 16.79 17.00
C TRP A 194 0.71 15.67 17.28
N GLN A 195 1.19 14.44 17.23
CA GLN A 195 0.44 13.23 17.56
C GLN A 195 1.22 12.44 18.62
N ILE A 196 0.51 11.92 19.61
CA ILE A 196 1.01 10.97 20.59
C ILE A 196 0.24 9.66 20.45
N THR A 197 0.97 8.54 20.50
CA THR A 197 0.39 7.19 20.45
C THR A 197 0.81 6.36 21.65
N ASP A 198 -0.09 5.50 22.11
CA ASP A 198 0.20 4.54 23.18
C ASP A 198 0.90 3.26 22.65
N GLN A 199 1.15 2.29 23.53
CA GLN A 199 1.79 1.01 23.17
C GLN A 199 0.85 -0.02 22.48
N GLY A 200 -0.39 0.36 22.22
CA GLY A 200 -1.51 -0.48 21.84
C GLY A 200 -1.70 -0.59 20.34
N PHE A 201 -2.85 -0.13 19.83
CA PHE A 201 -3.24 -0.32 18.44
C PHE A 201 -2.81 0.88 17.59
N ASN A 202 -1.77 0.72 16.78
CA ASN A 202 -1.47 1.75 15.77
C ASN A 202 -2.47 1.78 14.61
N ALA A 203 -3.16 2.90 14.51
CA ALA A 203 -3.85 3.32 13.30
C ALA A 203 -2.89 4.01 12.30
N PRO A 204 -3.28 4.24 11.04
CA PRO A 204 -2.43 4.92 10.05
C PRO A 204 -2.03 6.36 10.41
N GLY A 205 -2.63 6.98 11.42
CA GLY A 205 -2.28 8.33 11.89
C GLY A 205 -3.01 9.43 11.13
N MET A 206 -2.33 10.53 10.85
CA MET A 206 -2.91 11.72 10.21
C MET A 206 -2.09 12.24 9.04
N LEU A 207 -2.79 12.74 8.04
CA LEU A 207 -2.27 13.57 6.97
C LEU A 207 -2.71 15.02 7.18
N ILE A 208 -1.83 15.97 6.89
CA ILE A 208 -2.08 17.41 6.96
C ILE A 208 -1.65 18.06 5.66
N ASP A 209 -2.50 18.92 5.13
CA ASP A 209 -2.30 19.58 3.84
C ASP A 209 -2.97 20.98 3.84
N ASN A 210 -2.68 21.79 2.82
CA ASN A 210 -3.32 23.08 2.56
C ASN A 210 -3.37 24.00 3.81
N ILE A 211 -2.23 24.12 4.50
CA ILE A 211 -2.08 24.91 5.72
C ILE A 211 -2.01 26.39 5.36
N ALA A 212 -2.82 27.23 5.98
CA ALA A 212 -2.84 28.66 5.70
C ALA A 212 -3.17 29.51 6.94
N ILE A 213 -2.66 30.74 6.92
CA ILE A 213 -3.07 31.83 7.81
C ILE A 213 -3.42 33.01 6.90
N PRO A 214 -4.69 33.13 6.45
CA PRO A 214 -5.08 34.06 5.41
C PRO A 214 -4.79 35.53 5.75
N GLU A 215 -4.98 35.95 7.02
CA GLU A 215 -4.71 37.31 7.45
C GLU A 215 -3.22 37.67 7.38
N LEU A 216 -2.33 36.67 7.45
CA LEU A 216 -0.88 36.82 7.26
C LEU A 216 -0.47 36.73 5.78
N GLY A 217 -1.36 36.26 4.90
CA GLY A 217 -1.03 35.90 3.53
C GLY A 217 -0.14 34.66 3.44
N PHE A 218 -0.13 33.81 4.47
CA PHE A 218 0.64 32.56 4.50
C PHE A 218 -0.21 31.40 3.95
N SER A 219 0.40 30.59 3.09
CA SER A 219 -0.16 29.34 2.58
C SER A 219 0.95 28.35 2.26
N ASP A 220 0.71 27.07 2.55
CA ASP A 220 1.61 25.95 2.31
C ASP A 220 0.77 24.70 1.99
N ASN A 221 0.77 24.27 0.73
CA ASN A 221 0.13 23.04 0.26
C ASN A 221 1.14 21.87 0.19
N VAL A 222 2.29 21.99 0.86
CA VAL A 222 3.30 20.95 1.00
C VAL A 222 4.01 20.57 -0.32
N GLU A 223 3.72 21.22 -1.45
CA GLU A 223 4.24 20.82 -2.76
C GLU A 223 5.69 21.26 -3.00
N GLU A 224 6.12 22.38 -2.43
CA GLU A 224 7.44 22.98 -2.66
C GLU A 224 8.54 22.42 -1.74
N GLY A 225 8.19 21.54 -0.80
CA GLY A 225 9.11 20.90 0.13
C GLY A 225 8.75 21.18 1.59
N ALA A 226 9.74 21.11 2.48
CA ALA A 226 9.50 21.27 3.91
C ALA A 226 9.39 22.75 4.37
N GLY A 227 9.85 23.71 3.57
CA GLY A 227 9.88 25.12 3.96
C GLY A 227 10.62 25.34 5.29
N ASP A 228 10.00 26.10 6.20
CA ASP A 228 10.51 26.36 7.57
C ASP A 228 9.90 25.41 8.62
N TRP A 229 9.22 24.35 8.19
CA TRP A 229 8.70 23.34 9.11
C TRP A 229 9.84 22.50 9.69
N GLN A 230 9.84 22.38 11.01
CA GLN A 230 10.71 21.48 11.76
C GLN A 230 9.90 20.21 12.05
N ALA A 231 10.18 19.17 11.27
CA ALA A 231 9.53 17.88 11.40
C ALA A 231 10.38 16.94 12.28
N GLU A 232 9.75 16.39 13.30
CA GLU A 232 10.30 15.39 14.21
C GLU A 232 9.32 14.23 14.28
N GLY A 233 9.52 13.19 13.47
CA GLY A 233 8.60 12.06 13.35
C GLY A 233 7.51 12.25 12.28
N PHE A 234 7.05 13.48 12.03
CA PHE A 234 6.28 13.78 10.81
C PHE A 234 7.18 13.62 9.58
N VAL A 235 6.61 13.11 8.49
CA VAL A 235 7.31 12.90 7.22
C VAL A 235 6.48 13.47 6.09
N ARG A 236 7.14 14.17 5.16
CA ARG A 236 6.51 14.59 3.91
C ARG A 236 6.45 13.40 2.96
N VAL A 237 5.24 12.98 2.59
CA VAL A 237 5.00 11.75 1.82
C VAL A 237 4.16 12.01 0.59
N ASP A 238 4.31 11.16 -0.44
CA ASP A 238 3.46 11.18 -1.63
C ASP A 238 2.22 10.27 -1.54
N GLY A 239 2.03 9.64 -0.37
CA GLY A 239 0.92 8.72 -0.10
C GLY A 239 1.17 7.28 -0.51
N THR A 240 2.35 6.94 -1.05
CA THR A 240 2.68 5.57 -1.47
C THR A 240 4.01 5.06 -0.90
N LEU A 241 4.10 3.74 -0.78
CA LEU A 241 5.31 3.02 -0.38
C LEU A 241 5.64 1.97 -1.45
N SER A 242 6.93 1.64 -1.59
CA SER A 242 7.36 0.51 -2.41
C SER A 242 6.84 -0.80 -1.83
N GLN A 243 6.03 -1.52 -2.60
CA GLN A 243 5.44 -2.77 -2.14
C GLN A 243 6.49 -3.89 -2.08
N GLN A 244 6.66 -4.46 -0.89
CA GLN A 244 7.48 -5.65 -0.66
C GLN A 244 6.58 -6.88 -0.59
N TRP A 245 6.99 -7.95 -1.28
CA TRP A 245 6.30 -9.24 -1.26
C TRP A 245 7.20 -10.30 -0.65
N ASP A 246 6.68 -11.05 0.32
CA ASP A 246 7.30 -12.28 0.78
C ASP A 246 6.51 -13.49 0.26
N LEU A 247 7.13 -14.25 -0.65
CA LEU A 247 6.48 -15.33 -1.38
C LEU A 247 7.14 -16.67 -1.02
N ARG A 248 6.32 -17.66 -0.69
CA ARG A 248 6.78 -19.04 -0.41
C ARG A 248 5.92 -20.04 -1.19
N LEU A 249 6.55 -20.81 -2.05
CA LEU A 249 5.93 -21.94 -2.72
C LEU A 249 6.20 -23.19 -1.91
N VAL A 250 5.17 -23.67 -1.20
CA VAL A 250 5.22 -24.91 -0.42
C VAL A 250 4.83 -26.05 -1.35
N ILE A 251 5.79 -26.92 -1.68
CA ILE A 251 5.65 -27.96 -2.69
C ILE A 251 5.63 -29.33 -2.00
N THR A 252 4.66 -30.15 -2.37
CA THR A 252 4.49 -31.53 -1.92
C THR A 252 4.75 -32.46 -3.10
N GLY A 253 5.75 -33.34 -2.98
CA GLY A 253 6.08 -34.36 -3.96
C GLY A 253 5.09 -35.54 -3.94
N ALA A 254 5.21 -36.43 -4.93
CA ALA A 254 4.37 -37.62 -5.03
C ALA A 254 4.55 -38.61 -3.86
N ASP A 255 5.70 -38.58 -3.20
CA ASP A 255 6.02 -39.34 -2.00
C ASP A 255 5.47 -38.71 -0.71
N GLY A 256 4.82 -37.54 -0.81
CA GLY A 256 4.29 -36.75 0.30
C GLY A 256 5.33 -35.88 1.00
N ALA A 257 6.60 -35.89 0.57
CA ALA A 257 7.62 -35.02 1.13
C ALA A 257 7.35 -33.56 0.76
N THR A 258 7.52 -32.65 1.73
CA THR A 258 7.29 -31.22 1.53
C THR A 258 8.60 -30.44 1.51
N ARG A 259 8.66 -29.40 0.67
CA ARG A 259 9.76 -28.44 0.61
C ARG A 259 9.22 -27.03 0.40
N VAL A 260 9.92 -26.04 0.96
CA VAL A 260 9.55 -24.63 0.82
C VAL A 260 10.55 -23.92 -0.08
N VAL A 261 10.06 -23.30 -1.14
CA VAL A 261 10.87 -22.52 -2.07
C VAL A 261 10.51 -21.04 -1.95
N PRO A 262 11.45 -20.16 -1.55
CA PRO A 262 11.22 -18.73 -1.62
C PRO A 262 11.15 -18.28 -3.09
N LEU A 263 10.16 -17.43 -3.40
CA LEU A 263 10.10 -16.72 -4.68
C LEU A 263 10.40 -15.25 -4.42
N SER A 264 11.14 -14.62 -5.33
CA SER A 264 11.42 -13.18 -5.27
C SER A 264 10.71 -12.50 -6.43
N ALA A 265 9.92 -11.47 -6.11
CA ALA A 265 9.35 -10.60 -7.12
C ALA A 265 10.46 -9.70 -7.70
N ASP A 266 10.51 -9.57 -9.02
CA ASP A 266 11.36 -8.61 -9.69
C ASP A 266 10.79 -7.17 -9.56
N GLY A 267 11.49 -6.18 -10.10
CA GLY A 267 11.06 -4.78 -10.05
C GLY A 267 9.74 -4.48 -10.78
N SER A 268 9.18 -5.44 -11.52
CA SER A 268 7.84 -5.35 -12.13
C SER A 268 6.75 -6.02 -11.28
N GLY A 269 7.10 -6.50 -10.08
CA GLY A 269 6.17 -7.23 -9.20
C GLY A 269 5.95 -8.67 -9.63
N ARG A 270 6.77 -9.22 -10.53
CA ARG A 270 6.60 -10.57 -11.09
C ARG A 270 7.50 -11.58 -10.40
N ALA A 271 6.95 -12.73 -10.02
CA ALA A 271 7.73 -13.88 -9.55
C ALA A 271 7.29 -15.17 -10.25
N VAL A 272 8.20 -16.13 -10.40
CA VAL A 272 7.94 -17.38 -11.11
C VAL A 272 8.47 -18.57 -10.32
N GLY A 273 7.60 -19.53 -10.07
CA GLY A 273 7.94 -20.86 -9.57
C GLY A 273 7.72 -21.94 -10.63
N GLN A 274 8.31 -23.12 -10.40
CA GLN A 274 8.10 -24.30 -11.23
C GLN A 274 7.75 -25.49 -10.34
N LEU A 275 6.83 -26.32 -10.83
CA LEU A 275 6.41 -27.59 -10.27
C LEU A 275 6.70 -28.69 -11.27
N ALA A 276 7.16 -29.86 -10.82
CA ALA A 276 7.17 -31.06 -11.65
C ALA A 276 5.75 -31.62 -11.85
N ALA A 277 5.58 -32.51 -12.82
CA ALA A 277 4.27 -33.03 -13.24
C ALA A 277 3.46 -33.74 -12.13
N ASP A 278 4.14 -34.26 -11.12
CA ASP A 278 3.58 -35.02 -9.99
C ASP A 278 3.66 -34.27 -8.66
N GLU A 279 4.09 -33.00 -8.69
CA GLU A 279 4.12 -32.13 -7.53
C GLU A 279 2.81 -31.34 -7.38
N GLN A 280 2.38 -31.13 -6.14
CA GLN A 280 1.35 -30.17 -5.78
C GLN A 280 1.97 -29.01 -5.03
N ALA A 281 1.35 -27.83 -5.04
CA ALA A 281 1.86 -26.71 -4.28
C ALA A 281 0.80 -25.74 -3.77
N VAL A 282 1.16 -25.06 -2.69
CA VAL A 282 0.46 -23.89 -2.15
C VAL A 282 1.41 -22.70 -2.25
N LEU A 283 0.97 -21.61 -2.88
CA LEU A 283 1.67 -20.34 -2.85
C LEU A 283 1.18 -19.53 -1.65
N VAL A 284 2.07 -19.28 -0.70
CA VAL A 284 1.85 -18.33 0.39
C VAL A 284 2.30 -16.95 -0.09
N VAL A 285 1.40 -15.98 0.00
CA VAL A 285 1.61 -14.58 -0.43
C VAL A 285 1.46 -13.67 0.78
N LEU A 286 2.50 -12.90 1.10
CA LEU A 286 2.45 -11.88 2.15
C LEU A 286 2.86 -10.52 1.58
N GLY A 287 2.03 -9.50 1.79
CA GLY A 287 2.46 -8.11 1.69
C GLY A 287 3.32 -7.78 2.92
N ALA A 288 4.58 -7.43 2.69
CA ALA A 288 5.60 -7.28 3.73
C ALA A 288 6.08 -5.83 3.90
N THR A 289 5.40 -4.87 3.27
CA THR A 289 5.71 -3.45 3.38
C THR A 289 5.39 -2.96 4.78
N LEU A 290 6.38 -2.39 5.45
CA LEU A 290 6.21 -1.79 6.77
C LEU A 290 5.38 -0.51 6.69
N HIS A 291 4.81 -0.12 7.84
CA HIS A 291 4.09 1.15 8.04
C HIS A 291 2.77 1.33 7.28
N THR A 292 2.24 0.28 6.65
CA THR A 292 0.90 0.29 6.05
C THR A 292 0.15 -1.00 6.33
N THR A 293 -1.18 -0.91 6.41
CA THR A 293 -2.09 -2.06 6.37
C THR A 293 -3.07 -1.95 5.20
N GLU A 294 -2.81 -1.04 4.25
CA GLU A 294 -3.63 -0.94 3.06
C GLU A 294 -3.47 -2.19 2.18
N PRO A 295 -4.55 -2.65 1.55
CA PRO A 295 -4.49 -3.82 0.69
C PRO A 295 -3.66 -3.54 -0.57
N ALA A 296 -2.77 -4.47 -0.90
CA ALA A 296 -2.10 -4.55 -2.18
C ALA A 296 -2.73 -5.67 -3.04
N ASN A 297 -2.83 -5.45 -4.34
CA ASN A 297 -3.42 -6.42 -5.26
C ASN A 297 -2.38 -7.39 -5.79
N TYR A 298 -2.83 -8.61 -6.09
CA TYR A 298 -2.02 -9.59 -6.78
C TYR A 298 -2.88 -10.55 -7.61
N SER A 299 -2.22 -11.29 -8.48
CA SER A 299 -2.79 -12.39 -9.26
C SER A 299 -1.82 -13.55 -9.32
N VAL A 300 -2.38 -14.76 -9.42
CA VAL A 300 -1.61 -16.00 -9.57
C VAL A 300 -2.20 -16.75 -10.76
N SER A 301 -1.35 -17.23 -11.64
CA SER A 301 -1.73 -18.05 -12.78
C SER A 301 -0.82 -19.27 -12.93
N THR A 302 -1.33 -20.29 -13.60
CA THR A 302 -0.59 -21.48 -14.01
C THR A 302 -0.75 -21.71 -15.50
N ASN A 303 0.20 -22.44 -16.10
CA ASN A 303 0.19 -22.79 -17.53
C ASN A 303 0.01 -24.29 -17.78
#